data_AF-A0A0B7MQ62-F1
#
_entry.id   AF-A0A0B7MQ62-F1
#
_cell.length_a   1.000
_cell.length_b   1.000
_cell.length_c   1.000
_cell.angle_alpha   90.00
_cell.angle_beta   90.00
_cell.angle_gamma   90.00
#
_symmetry.space_group_name_H-M   'P 1'
#
loop_
_entity.id
_entity.type
_entity.pdbx_description
1 polymer ?
#
loop_
_entity_poly.entity_id
_entity_poly.type
_entity_poly.pdbx_seq_one_letter_code
_entity_poly.pdbx_strand_id
1 'polypeptide(L)'
;MKIAVTGKGGVGKTTLAAGLIKLYAQRGFQVYAVDADPDVSLGTTLGVPEEDLKAQPPLVEMRDLIKERTGAGGGFYVLNPKVDDILDDYSIDIDTIKLLRMGGYKDAGSACYCPENAFLKAVIDSLLLGKLDVVILDFGAGIEHLTRGTARGVDYMLIVTERQK
;
A
#
# COMPACT_ATOMS: atom_id res chain seq x y z
N MET A 1 -4.53 -14.83 -2.03
CA MET A 1 -4.53 -14.69 -0.55
C MET A 1 -4.21 -13.26 -0.20
N LYS A 2 -4.99 -12.61 0.67
CA LYS A 2 -4.85 -11.18 1.01
C LYS A 2 -4.83 -11.00 2.53
N ILE A 3 -3.73 -10.48 3.05
CA ILE A 3 -3.52 -10.28 4.48
C ILE A 3 -3.32 -8.80 4.74
N ALA A 4 -4.12 -8.24 5.63
CA ALA A 4 -3.93 -6.90 6.16
C ALA A 4 -3.30 -6.98 7.57
N VAL A 5 -2.26 -6.21 7.82
CA VAL A 5 -1.57 -6.13 9.12
C VAL A 5 -1.81 -4.74 9.70
N THR A 6 -2.35 -4.66 10.92
CA THR A 6 -2.63 -3.39 11.62
C THR A 6 -2.41 -3.54 13.13
N GLY A 7 -2.55 -2.47 13.90
CA GLY A 7 -2.28 -2.43 15.33
C GLY A 7 -1.61 -1.13 15.79
N LYS A 8 -1.42 -0.96 17.10
CA LYS A 8 -0.84 0.27 17.67
C LYS A 8 0.55 0.58 17.07
N GLY A 9 0.95 1.86 17.05
CA GLY A 9 2.30 2.26 16.66
C GLY A 9 3.38 1.54 17.50
N GLY A 10 4.47 1.12 16.87
CA GLY A 10 5.63 0.53 17.55
C GLY A 10 5.54 -0.96 17.95
N VAL A 11 4.40 -1.64 17.78
CA VAL A 11 4.21 -3.04 18.20
C VAL A 11 4.87 -4.10 17.29
N GLY A 12 5.58 -3.68 16.24
CA GLY A 12 6.27 -4.60 15.32
C GLY A 12 5.45 -5.09 14.12
N LYS A 13 4.44 -4.32 13.69
CA LYS A 13 3.59 -4.64 12.52
C LYS A 13 4.39 -4.89 11.24
N THR A 14 5.19 -3.92 10.84
CA THR A 14 6.04 -3.97 9.65
C THR A 14 7.01 -5.14 9.69
N THR A 15 7.56 -5.44 10.87
CA THR A 15 8.42 -6.61 11.06
C THR A 15 7.66 -7.92 10.80
N LEU A 16 6.44 -8.05 11.33
CA LEU A 16 5.59 -9.21 11.07
C LEU A 16 5.22 -9.31 9.59
N ALA A 17 4.82 -8.20 8.97
CA ALA A 17 4.48 -8.12 7.55
C ALA A 17 5.67 -8.54 6.67
N ALA A 18 6.86 -7.99 6.90
CA ALA A 18 8.08 -8.35 6.19
C ALA A 18 8.45 -9.83 6.35
N GLY A 19 8.27 -10.39 7.55
CA GLY A 19 8.47 -11.82 7.80
C GLY A 19 7.52 -12.70 6.99
N LEU A 20 6.24 -12.34 6.94
CA LEU A 20 5.24 -13.04 6.11
C LEU A 20 5.57 -12.92 4.62
N ILE A 21 5.96 -11.74 4.15
CA ILE A 21 6.36 -11.49 2.76
C ILE A 21 7.52 -12.40 2.36
N LYS A 22 8.61 -12.40 3.15
CA LYS A 22 9.77 -13.26 2.90
C LYS A 22 9.40 -14.74 2.95
N LEU A 23 8.55 -15.16 3.88
CA LEU A 23 8.11 -16.55 3.99
C LEU A 23 7.34 -17.02 2.74
N TYR A 24 6.40 -16.21 2.23
CA TYR A 24 5.66 -16.56 1.01
C TYR A 24 6.55 -16.51 -0.23
N ALA A 25 7.43 -15.52 -0.35
CA ALA A 25 8.39 -15.42 -1.44
C ALA A 25 9.33 -16.65 -1.48
N GLN A 26 9.86 -17.07 -0.33
CA GLN A 26 10.69 -18.28 -0.20
C GLN A 26 9.97 -19.58 -0.59
N ARG A 27 8.63 -19.59 -0.54
CA ARG A 27 7.80 -20.71 -0.98
C ARG A 27 7.46 -20.65 -2.49
N GLY A 28 8.01 -19.67 -3.21
CA GLY A 28 7.83 -19.51 -4.65
C GLY A 28 6.55 -18.77 -5.06
N PHE A 29 5.87 -18.10 -4.13
CA PHE A 29 4.72 -17.25 -4.48
C PHE A 29 5.19 -15.89 -5.00
N GLN A 30 4.44 -15.33 -5.96
CA GLN A 30 4.50 -13.90 -6.27
C GLN A 30 3.82 -13.13 -5.13
N VAL A 31 4.57 -12.25 -4.46
CA VAL A 31 4.08 -11.49 -3.31
C VAL A 31 3.99 -10.00 -3.65
N TYR A 32 2.82 -9.42 -3.46
CA TYR A 32 2.59 -7.98 -3.56
C TYR A 32 2.65 -7.40 -2.14
N ALA A 33 3.76 -6.74 -1.84
CA ALA A 33 4.01 -6.07 -0.57
C ALA A 33 3.55 -4.62 -0.68
N VAL A 34 2.57 -4.22 0.11
CA VAL A 34 1.98 -2.87 0.04
C VAL A 34 2.31 -2.13 1.32
N ASP A 35 3.10 -1.08 1.19
CA ASP A 35 3.46 -0.17 2.27
C ASP A 35 2.44 0.97 2.32
N ALA A 36 1.52 0.89 3.30
CA ALA A 36 0.47 1.88 3.53
C ALA A 36 0.66 2.62 4.87
N ASP A 37 1.85 2.53 5.48
CA ASP A 37 2.21 3.30 6.67
C ASP A 37 3.13 4.48 6.27
N PRO A 38 2.76 5.75 6.53
CA PRO A 38 3.65 6.88 6.27
C PRO A 38 4.91 6.90 7.13
N ASP A 39 4.88 6.31 8.33
CA ASP A 39 5.89 6.53 9.36
C ASP A 39 7.00 5.47 9.34
N VAL A 40 6.76 4.31 8.70
CA VAL A 40 7.67 3.17 8.72
C VAL A 40 7.81 2.57 7.32
N SER A 41 9.05 2.44 6.83
CA SER A 41 9.32 1.91 5.49
C SER A 41 9.41 0.38 5.52
N LEU A 42 8.36 -0.30 5.04
CA LEU A 42 8.34 -1.73 4.77
C LEU A 42 9.49 -2.13 3.83
N GLY A 43 9.80 -1.28 2.86
CA GLY A 43 10.91 -1.49 1.92
C GLY A 43 12.27 -1.59 2.60
N THR A 44 12.54 -0.73 3.59
CA THR A 44 13.77 -0.80 4.37
C THR A 44 13.86 -2.10 5.18
N THR A 45 12.73 -2.56 5.74
CA THR A 45 12.65 -3.82 6.48
C THR A 45 12.86 -5.04 5.58
N LEU A 46 12.43 -4.97 4.32
CA LEU A 46 12.68 -6.00 3.31
C LEU A 46 14.14 -6.04 2.86
N GLY A 47 14.88 -4.94 3.02
CA GLY A 47 16.29 -4.80 2.66
C GLY A 47 16.53 -4.09 1.33
N VAL A 48 15.56 -3.31 0.86
CA VAL A 48 15.70 -2.53 -0.38
C VAL A 48 16.75 -1.43 -0.19
N PRO A 49 17.72 -1.28 -1.11
CA PRO A 49 18.68 -0.18 -1.09
C PRO A 49 17.99 1.20 -1.05
N GLU A 50 18.58 2.15 -0.34
CA GLU A 50 18.02 3.50 -0.22
C GLU A 50 17.93 4.22 -1.58
N GLU A 51 18.84 3.93 -2.50
CA GLU A 51 18.83 4.46 -3.87
C GLU A 51 17.59 4.01 -4.66
N ASP A 52 17.21 2.74 -4.55
CA ASP A 52 16.00 2.20 -5.21
C ASP A 52 14.72 2.78 -4.58
N LEU A 53 14.71 2.94 -3.25
CA LEU A 53 13.61 3.60 -2.55
C LEU A 53 13.47 5.08 -2.93
N LYS A 54 14.57 5.76 -3.29
CA LYS A 54 14.52 7.15 -3.77
C LYS A 54 14.12 7.22 -5.25
N ALA A 55 14.55 6.26 -6.06
CA ALA A 55 14.19 6.17 -7.47
C ALA A 55 12.70 5.89 -7.66
N GLN A 56 12.08 5.14 -6.74
CA GLN A 56 10.64 4.89 -6.71
C GLN A 56 9.96 5.55 -5.49
N PRO A 57 9.52 6.82 -5.60
CA PRO A 57 8.85 7.50 -4.51
C PRO A 57 7.46 6.89 -4.22
N PRO A 58 6.86 7.21 -3.07
CA PRO A 58 5.49 6.79 -2.78
C PRO A 58 4.49 7.33 -3.81
N LEU A 59 3.46 6.54 -4.12
CA LEU A 59 2.41 6.88 -5.08
C LEU A 59 1.74 8.23 -4.80
N VAL A 60 1.52 8.58 -3.53
CA VAL A 60 0.93 9.87 -3.14
C VAL A 60 1.74 11.10 -3.59
N GLU A 61 3.04 10.93 -3.85
CA GLU A 61 3.93 12.00 -4.31
C GLU A 61 3.91 12.17 -5.85
N MET A 62 3.35 11.21 -6.58
CA MET A 62 3.31 11.19 -8.05
C MET A 62 2.20 12.09 -8.61
N ARG A 63 2.33 13.40 -8.40
CA ARG A 63 1.28 14.39 -8.71
C ARG A 63 0.83 14.38 -10.17
N ASP A 64 1.75 14.21 -11.11
CA ASP A 64 1.41 14.26 -12.54
C ASP A 64 0.63 13.01 -12.96
N LEU A 65 1.02 11.83 -12.46
CA LEU A 65 0.27 10.59 -12.62
C LEU A 65 -1.13 10.71 -12.01
N ILE A 66 -1.23 11.21 -10.78
CA ILE A 66 -2.52 11.37 -10.10
C ILE A 66 -3.43 12.30 -10.91
N LYS A 67 -2.91 13.43 -11.41
CA LYS A 67 -3.67 14.35 -12.28
C LYS A 67 -4.13 13.68 -13.56
N GLU A 68 -3.23 12.97 -14.24
CA GLU A 68 -3.54 12.23 -15.46
C GLU A 68 -4.69 11.24 -15.24
N ARG A 69 -4.65 10.48 -14.14
CA ARG A 69 -5.64 9.44 -13.85
C ARG A 69 -6.97 9.97 -13.34
N THR A 70 -6.94 11.04 -12.55
CA THR A 70 -8.14 11.58 -11.89
C THR A 70 -8.79 12.73 -12.65
N GLY A 71 -8.09 13.31 -13.64
CA GLY A 71 -8.50 14.54 -14.31
C GLY A 71 -8.36 15.80 -13.43
N ALA A 72 -7.63 15.70 -12.31
CA ALA A 72 -7.44 16.82 -11.39
C ALA A 72 -6.77 18.02 -12.10
N GLY A 73 -7.36 19.21 -11.93
CA GLY A 73 -6.99 20.42 -12.66
C GLY A 73 -7.85 20.70 -13.89
N GLY A 74 -8.70 19.76 -14.31
CA GLY A 74 -9.77 19.97 -15.29
C GLY A 74 -11.14 20.26 -14.66
N GLY A 75 -12.16 20.46 -15.50
CA GLY A 75 -13.55 20.68 -15.05
C GLY A 75 -14.30 19.42 -14.60
N PHE A 76 -13.73 18.23 -14.83
CA PHE A 76 -14.32 16.94 -14.50
C PHE A 76 -13.38 16.13 -13.61
N TYR A 77 -13.97 15.38 -12.67
CA TYR A 77 -13.25 14.61 -11.66
C TYR A 77 -13.62 13.13 -11.74
N VAL A 78 -12.62 12.27 -11.98
CA VAL A 78 -12.80 10.83 -12.11
C VAL A 78 -12.66 10.18 -10.73
N LEU A 79 -13.78 9.66 -10.21
CA LEU A 79 -13.85 9.03 -8.88
C LEU A 79 -13.28 7.61 -8.83
N ASN A 80 -13.24 6.92 -9.97
CA ASN A 80 -12.73 5.55 -10.09
C ASN A 80 -11.68 5.52 -11.21
N PRO A 81 -10.47 6.07 -10.97
CA PRO A 81 -9.41 6.06 -11.95
C PRO A 81 -8.99 4.63 -12.31
N LYS A 82 -8.55 4.42 -13.57
CA LYS A 82 -7.94 3.15 -13.98
C LYS A 82 -6.50 3.07 -13.47
N VAL A 83 -6.15 1.94 -12.90
CA VAL A 83 -4.87 1.72 -12.20
C VAL A 83 -4.29 0.32 -12.48
N ASP A 84 -4.70 -0.30 -13.58
CA ASP A 84 -4.35 -1.69 -13.91
C ASP A 84 -2.84 -1.90 -14.07
N ASP A 85 -2.14 -0.87 -14.54
CA ASP A 85 -0.70 -0.81 -14.81
C ASP A 85 0.15 -0.42 -13.59
N ILE A 86 -0.47 0.09 -12.52
CA ILE A 86 0.28 0.70 -11.41
C ILE A 86 1.22 -0.28 -10.72
N LEU A 87 0.82 -1.55 -10.62
CA LEU A 87 1.63 -2.59 -10.00
C LEU A 87 2.84 -2.97 -10.84
N ASP A 88 2.75 -2.85 -12.16
CA ASP A 88 3.84 -3.23 -13.05
C ASP A 88 4.85 -2.09 -13.21
N ASP A 89 4.35 -0.86 -13.35
CA ASP A 89 5.19 0.30 -13.66
C ASP A 89 5.75 1.01 -12.42
N TYR A 90 5.08 0.89 -11.26
CA TYR A 90 5.42 1.66 -10.06
C TYR A 90 5.80 0.82 -8.84
N SER A 91 6.03 -0.48 -9.01
CA SER A 91 6.60 -1.33 -7.95
C SER A 91 8.12 -1.37 -8.00
N ILE A 92 8.74 -1.73 -6.87
CA ILE A 92 10.14 -2.13 -6.78
C ILE A 92 10.17 -3.66 -6.78
N ASP A 93 10.88 -4.25 -7.73
CA ASP A 93 11.03 -5.69 -7.84
C ASP A 93 12.17 -6.21 -6.94
N ILE A 94 11.88 -7.26 -6.15
CA ILE A 94 12.83 -7.95 -5.28
C ILE A 94 12.58 -9.45 -5.42
N ASP A 95 13.27 -10.10 -6.35
CA ASP A 95 13.00 -11.50 -6.75
C ASP A 95 11.51 -11.70 -7.14
N THR A 96 10.73 -12.42 -6.32
CA THR A 96 9.28 -12.65 -6.52
C THR A 96 8.40 -11.69 -5.73
N ILE A 97 8.98 -10.65 -5.11
CA ILE A 97 8.27 -9.62 -4.35
C ILE A 97 8.14 -8.38 -5.21
N LYS A 98 6.92 -7.88 -5.37
CA LYS A 98 6.61 -6.55 -5.90
C LYS A 98 6.25 -5.64 -4.73
N LEU A 99 7.14 -4.70 -4.40
CA LEU A 99 6.92 -3.72 -3.35
C LEU A 99 6.27 -2.47 -3.92
N LEU A 100 5.08 -2.12 -3.44
CA LEU A 100 4.38 -0.89 -3.76
C LEU A 100 4.34 0.02 -2.54
N ARG A 101 4.79 1.27 -2.72
CA ARG A 101 4.80 2.28 -1.66
C ARG A 101 3.68 3.26 -1.89
N MET A 102 2.68 3.30 -1.03
CA MET A 102 1.54 4.20 -1.21
C MET A 102 1.83 5.59 -0.65
N GLY A 103 2.46 5.66 0.52
CA GLY A 103 2.59 6.87 1.31
C GLY A 103 1.30 7.17 2.08
N GLY A 104 1.39 8.02 3.10
CA GLY A 104 0.25 8.30 3.99
C GLY A 104 -0.72 9.35 3.46
N TYR A 105 -1.94 9.30 4.00
CA TYR A 105 -2.88 10.42 3.94
C TYR A 105 -2.30 11.60 4.73
N LYS A 106 -2.34 12.79 4.13
CA LYS A 106 -2.00 14.02 4.86
C LYS A 106 -3.18 14.45 5.72
N ASP A 107 -2.85 15.07 6.86
CA ASP A 107 -3.84 15.53 7.85
C ASP A 107 -4.94 16.38 7.22
N ALA A 108 -6.16 16.16 7.72
CA ALA A 108 -7.34 16.93 7.34
C ALA A 108 -7.12 18.44 7.57
N GLY A 109 -7.53 19.26 6.58
CA GLY A 109 -7.45 20.73 6.67
C GLY A 109 -6.21 21.35 6.03
N SER A 110 -5.29 20.56 5.47
CA SER A 110 -4.07 21.07 4.84
C SER A 110 -4.25 21.47 3.36
N ALA A 111 -5.03 20.71 2.57
CA ALA A 111 -5.44 21.04 1.19
C ALA A 111 -6.59 20.13 0.71
N CYS A 112 -7.06 20.33 -0.53
CA CYS A 112 -7.96 19.40 -1.20
C CYS A 112 -7.16 18.18 -1.72
N TYR A 113 -7.24 17.05 -1.00
CA TYR A 113 -6.56 15.78 -1.32
C TYR A 113 -7.47 14.74 -1.97
N CYS A 114 -8.64 15.16 -2.48
CA CYS A 114 -9.57 14.23 -3.11
C CYS A 114 -8.90 13.40 -4.22
N PRO A 115 -8.14 13.99 -5.17
CA PRO A 115 -7.50 13.24 -6.26
C PRO A 115 -6.57 12.13 -5.78
N GLU A 116 -5.66 12.47 -4.86
CA GLU A 116 -4.70 11.54 -4.26
C GLU A 116 -5.43 10.40 -3.58
N ASN A 117 -6.47 10.72 -2.80
CA ASN A 117 -7.23 9.74 -2.05
C ASN A 117 -8.05 8.81 -2.97
N ALA A 118 -8.62 9.33 -4.05
CA ALA A 118 -9.34 8.52 -5.03
C ALA A 118 -8.39 7.59 -5.79
N PHE A 119 -7.20 8.08 -6.14
CA PHE A 119 -6.16 7.30 -6.80
C PHE A 119 -5.64 6.17 -5.90
N LEU A 120 -5.18 6.48 -4.69
CA LEU A 120 -4.69 5.47 -3.75
C LEU A 120 -5.77 4.43 -3.42
N LYS A 121 -7.02 4.87 -3.25
CA LYS A 121 -8.14 3.95 -3.04
C LYS A 121 -8.33 3.01 -4.23
N ALA A 122 -8.31 3.52 -5.47
CA ALA A 122 -8.44 2.67 -6.65
C ALA A 122 -7.33 1.60 -6.72
N VAL A 123 -6.10 1.98 -6.34
CA VAL A 123 -4.95 1.05 -6.28
C VAL A 123 -5.20 -0.06 -5.25
N ILE A 124 -5.64 0.27 -4.04
CA ILE A 124 -6.00 -0.72 -3.01
C ILE A 124 -7.14 -1.62 -3.48
N ASP A 125 -8.19 -1.02 -4.07
CA ASP A 125 -9.34 -1.76 -4.60
C ASP A 125 -8.87 -2.78 -5.64
N SER A 126 -7.96 -2.39 -6.55
CA SER A 126 -7.34 -3.28 -7.55
C SER A 126 -6.54 -4.42 -6.90
N LEU A 127 -5.71 -4.10 -5.90
CA LEU A 127 -4.89 -5.08 -5.15
C LEU A 127 -5.75 -6.14 -4.44
N LEU A 128 -6.82 -5.72 -3.77
CA LEU A 128 -7.63 -6.59 -2.92
C LEU A 128 -8.68 -7.38 -3.70
N LEU A 129 -9.28 -6.77 -4.72
CA LEU A 129 -10.33 -7.40 -5.53
C LEU A 129 -9.77 -8.15 -6.76
N GLY A 130 -8.51 -7.91 -7.11
CA GLY A 130 -7.80 -8.59 -8.18
C GLY A 130 -7.51 -10.07 -7.91
N LYS A 131 -7.09 -10.76 -8.98
CA LYS A 131 -6.64 -12.17 -8.95
C LYS A 131 -5.13 -12.26 -8.70
N LEU A 132 -4.68 -11.66 -7.61
CA LEU A 132 -3.28 -11.71 -7.18
C LEU A 132 -3.04 -12.88 -6.22
N ASP A 133 -1.87 -13.50 -6.34
CA ASP A 133 -1.48 -14.70 -5.59
C ASP A 133 -1.41 -14.43 -4.08
N VAL A 134 -0.50 -13.56 -3.65
CA VAL A 134 -0.34 -13.17 -2.25
C VAL A 134 -0.21 -11.66 -2.15
N VAL A 135 -1.11 -11.01 -1.43
CA VAL A 135 -1.05 -9.56 -1.14
C VAL A 135 -0.91 -9.38 0.36
N ILE A 136 0.09 -8.63 0.79
CA ILE A 136 0.32 -8.30 2.21
C ILE A 136 0.34 -6.78 2.32
N LEU A 137 -0.66 -6.24 3.02
CA LEU A 137 -0.79 -4.81 3.27
C LEU A 137 -0.33 -4.51 4.69
N ASP A 138 0.72 -3.71 4.81
CA ASP A 138 1.19 -3.16 6.09
C ASP A 138 0.54 -1.79 6.30
N PHE A 139 -0.42 -1.73 7.22
CA PHE A 139 -1.10 -0.49 7.59
C PHE A 139 -0.46 0.13 8.83
N GLY A 140 -0.64 1.45 8.97
CA GLY A 140 -0.39 2.16 10.21
C GLY A 140 -1.34 1.76 11.35
N ALA A 141 -1.48 2.65 12.33
CA ALA A 141 -2.38 2.41 13.47
C ALA A 141 -3.86 2.41 13.10
N GLY A 142 -4.21 3.12 12.02
CA GLY A 142 -5.54 3.12 11.45
C GLY A 142 -5.66 2.19 10.23
N ILE A 143 -6.88 2.04 9.76
CA ILE A 143 -7.26 1.28 8.56
C ILE A 143 -8.07 2.15 7.59
N GLU A 144 -7.82 3.46 7.58
CA GLU A 144 -8.49 4.47 6.76
C GLU A 144 -8.47 4.15 5.26
N HIS A 145 -7.45 3.41 4.85
CA HIS A 145 -7.24 2.85 3.52
C HIS A 145 -8.23 1.72 3.14
N LEU A 146 -8.87 1.07 4.12
CA LEU A 146 -9.86 0.03 3.91
C LEU A 146 -11.27 0.59 3.98
N THR A 147 -12.03 0.37 2.90
CA THR A 147 -13.46 0.63 2.87
C THR A 147 -14.25 -0.65 3.12
N ARG A 148 -15.56 -0.53 3.36
CA ARG A 148 -16.44 -1.71 3.48
C ARG A 148 -16.40 -2.61 2.23
N GLY A 149 -16.12 -2.04 1.06
CA GLY A 149 -15.97 -2.79 -0.19
C GLY A 149 -14.68 -3.60 -0.21
N THR A 150 -13.55 -2.94 0.09
CA THR A 150 -12.23 -3.59 0.10
C THR A 150 -11.99 -4.53 1.25
N ALA A 151 -12.62 -4.31 2.40
CA ALA A 151 -12.60 -5.24 3.52
C ALA A 151 -13.09 -6.65 3.14
N ARG A 152 -13.98 -6.77 2.13
CA ARG A 152 -14.43 -8.08 1.62
C ARG A 152 -13.36 -8.83 0.83
N GLY A 153 -12.36 -8.11 0.30
CA GLY A 153 -11.23 -8.69 -0.43
C GLY A 153 -10.09 -9.13 0.48
N VAL A 154 -10.14 -8.83 1.78
CA VAL A 154 -9.14 -9.25 2.77
C VAL A 154 -9.53 -10.63 3.31
N ASP A 155 -8.65 -11.62 3.16
CA ASP A 155 -8.86 -12.97 3.69
C ASP A 155 -8.58 -13.02 5.20
N TYR A 156 -7.54 -12.31 5.65
CA TYR A 156 -7.13 -12.26 7.05
C TYR A 156 -6.73 -10.84 7.47
N MET A 157 -7.25 -10.40 8.62
CA MET A 157 -6.82 -9.18 9.31
C MET A 157 -6.01 -9.57 10.55
N LEU A 158 -4.72 -9.23 10.56
CA LEU A 158 -3.82 -9.47 11.68
C LEU A 158 -3.71 -8.19 12.51
N ILE A 159 -4.17 -8.25 13.76
CA ILE A 159 -4.05 -7.14 14.72
C ILE A 159 -2.87 -7.46 15.64
N VAL A 160 -1.78 -6.72 15.49
CA VAL A 160 -0.57 -6.88 16.29
C VAL A 160 -0.69 -6.03 17.55
N THR A 161 -0.35 -6.61 18.69
CA THR A 161 -0.36 -5.93 19.99
C THR A 161 0.87 -6.30 20.79
N GLU A 162 1.24 -5.41 21.70
CA GLU A 162 2.22 -5.66 22.75
C GLU A 162 1.51 -5.82 24.09
N ARG A 163 2.14 -6.51 25.05
CA ARG A 163 1.64 -6.56 26.42
C ARG A 163 1.89 -5.21 27.09
N GLN A 164 0.82 -4.51 27.45
CA GLN A 164 0.92 -3.37 28.36
C GLN A 164 0.86 -3.84 29.81
N LYS A 165 1.61 -3.18 30.68
CA LYS A 165 1.63 -3.46 32.13
C LYS A 165 0.36 -3.00 32.81
#